data_AF-A0A7V1TX16-F1
#
_entry.id   AF-A0A7V1TX16-F1
#
_cell.length_a   1.000
_cell.length_b   1.000
_cell.length_c   1.000
_cell.angle_alpha   90.00
_cell.angle_beta   90.00
_cell.angle_gamma   90.00
#
_symmetry.space_group_name_H-M   'P 1'
#
loop_
_entity.id
_entity.type
_entity.pdbx_description
1 polymer ?
#
loop_
_entity_poly.entity_id
_entity_poly.type
_entity_poly.pdbx_seq_one_letter_code
_entity_poly.pdbx_strand_id
1 'polypeptide(L)'
;MTNPKTELRTYLKRLINNLLYLKSLDEQLKIIKEWETPNRIVALNIGAFFIGLVVSSFYGTILIELYKLFAPGENRTIVDFLSKLKTNLKQVAPTRYNFRNNKRGLVNLETYERIIGSHEKLIERKSAVIEKIKSLRDKITHADKKFFNNPAKVFKKYSVSDTEIDDLLNVASKILEFHHAYLFESDLTIKIHSSSNISSLLIYARAFDRIWHDNSLNNIKKYKYKLDEYKP
;
A
#
# COMPACT_ATOMS: atom_id res chain seq x y z
N MET A 1 -5.39 31.78 -15.80
CA MET A 1 -4.12 31.04 -16.00
C MET A 1 -3.84 30.23 -14.74
N THR A 2 -3.84 28.91 -14.82
CA THR A 2 -3.52 28.02 -13.69
C THR A 2 -2.02 28.01 -13.44
N ASN A 3 -1.58 28.24 -12.21
CA ASN A 3 -0.17 28.21 -11.82
C ASN A 3 0.35 26.75 -11.87
N PRO A 4 1.32 26.40 -12.73
CA PRO A 4 1.83 25.02 -12.85
C PRO A 4 2.36 24.45 -11.54
N LYS A 5 2.92 25.29 -10.67
CA LYS A 5 3.40 24.87 -9.34
C LYS A 5 2.27 24.38 -8.45
N THR A 6 1.12 25.06 -8.46
CA THR A 6 -0.06 24.68 -7.67
C THR A 6 -0.70 23.40 -8.20
N GLU A 7 -0.75 23.25 -9.52
CA GLU A 7 -1.29 22.04 -10.16
C GLU A 7 -0.42 20.81 -9.84
N LEU A 8 0.90 20.93 -9.99
CA LEU A 8 1.84 19.86 -9.67
C LEU A 8 1.84 19.50 -8.18
N ARG A 9 1.68 20.48 -7.28
CA ARG A 9 1.47 20.24 -5.86
C ARG A 9 0.19 19.42 -5.61
N THR A 10 -0.92 19.81 -6.24
CA THR A 10 -2.20 19.11 -6.11
C THR A 10 -2.12 17.68 -6.65
N TYR A 11 -1.43 17.51 -7.77
CA TYR A 11 -1.18 16.21 -8.37
C TYR A 11 -0.34 15.33 -7.43
N LEU A 12 0.78 15.85 -6.92
CA LEU A 12 1.62 15.13 -5.96
C LEU A 12 0.83 14.65 -4.74
N LYS A 13 -0.03 15.51 -4.17
CA LYS A 13 -0.91 15.12 -3.05
C LYS A 13 -1.83 13.95 -3.39
N ARG A 14 -2.40 13.91 -4.60
CA ARG A 14 -3.23 12.78 -5.05
C ARG A 14 -2.43 11.49 -5.14
N LEU A 15 -1.21 11.54 -5.69
CA LEU A 15 -0.31 10.38 -5.74
C LEU A 15 0.05 9.87 -4.34
N ILE A 16 0.33 10.79 -3.41
CA ILE A 16 0.63 10.44 -2.01
C ILE A 16 -0.58 9.77 -1.34
N ASN A 17 -1.79 10.30 -1.54
CA ASN A 17 -3.00 9.71 -0.98
C ASN A 17 -3.27 8.30 -1.54
N ASN A 18 -3.08 8.10 -2.85
CA ASN A 18 -3.20 6.78 -3.47
C ASN A 18 -2.17 5.80 -2.90
N LEU A 19 -0.93 6.24 -2.70
CA LEU A 19 0.12 5.42 -2.09
C LEU A 19 -0.21 5.09 -0.62
N LEU A 20 -0.72 6.04 0.16
CA LEU A 20 -1.15 5.79 1.54
C LEU A 20 -2.27 4.75 1.61
N TYR A 21 -3.23 4.82 0.70
CA TYR A 21 -4.29 3.81 0.57
C TYR A 21 -3.71 2.43 0.27
N LEU A 22 -2.80 2.33 -0.70
CA LEU A 22 -2.12 1.08 -1.05
C LEU A 22 -1.34 0.48 0.13
N LYS A 23 -0.52 1.30 0.81
CA LYS A 23 0.23 0.87 1.98
C LYS A 23 -0.74 0.41 3.08
N SER A 24 -1.87 1.10 3.28
CA SER A 24 -2.87 0.70 4.26
C SER A 24 -3.44 -0.69 3.98
N LEU A 25 -3.74 -1.02 2.72
CA LEU A 25 -4.22 -2.35 2.37
C LEU A 25 -3.16 -3.42 2.59
N ASP A 26 -1.91 -3.13 2.22
CA ASP A 26 -0.77 -4.03 2.39
C ASP A 26 -0.51 -4.34 3.89
N GLU A 27 -0.56 -3.32 4.74
CA GLU A 27 -0.44 -3.47 6.19
C GLU A 27 -1.56 -4.36 6.76
N GLN A 28 -2.80 -4.16 6.30
CA GLN A 28 -3.91 -5.01 6.71
C GLN A 28 -3.73 -6.48 6.29
N LEU A 29 -3.15 -6.76 5.11
CA LEU A 29 -2.81 -8.12 4.68
C LEU A 29 -1.71 -8.74 5.55
N LYS A 30 -0.68 -7.96 5.92
CA LYS A 30 0.38 -8.40 6.83
C LYS A 30 -0.17 -8.77 8.20
N ILE A 31 -1.08 -7.96 8.74
CA ILE A 31 -1.80 -8.27 9.98
C ILE A 31 -2.55 -9.61 9.85
N ILE A 32 -3.27 -9.86 8.76
CA ILE A 32 -3.96 -11.16 8.58
C ILE A 32 -2.97 -12.32 8.62
N LYS A 33 -1.83 -12.20 7.91
CA LYS A 33 -0.78 -13.24 7.89
C LYS A 33 -0.19 -13.50 9.28
N GLU A 34 0.02 -12.47 10.09
CA GLU A 34 0.49 -12.63 11.48
C GLU A 34 -0.49 -13.43 12.37
N TRP A 35 -1.77 -13.46 12.01
CA TRP A 35 -2.80 -14.22 12.72
C TRP A 35 -2.88 -15.70 12.28
N GLU A 36 -2.14 -16.12 11.25
CA GLU A 36 -1.99 -17.53 10.83
C GLU A 36 -1.09 -18.34 11.78
N THR A 37 -1.03 -17.96 13.06
CA THR A 37 -0.30 -18.69 14.10
C THR A 37 -1.23 -19.69 14.81
N PRO A 38 -0.72 -20.83 15.31
CA PRO A 38 -1.56 -21.89 15.89
C PRO A 38 -2.55 -21.42 16.96
N ASN A 39 -2.15 -20.41 17.75
CA ASN A 39 -2.97 -19.87 18.86
C ASN A 39 -4.01 -18.81 18.43
N ARG A 40 -3.97 -18.34 17.17
CA ARG A 40 -4.80 -17.23 16.66
C ARG A 40 -5.61 -17.61 15.43
N ILE A 41 -5.25 -18.70 14.74
CA ILE A 41 -5.91 -19.17 13.53
C ILE A 41 -7.40 -19.48 13.73
N VAL A 42 -7.82 -19.82 14.95
CA VAL A 42 -9.24 -20.04 15.29
C VAL A 42 -10.08 -18.81 14.93
N ALA A 43 -9.57 -17.60 15.17
CA ALA A 43 -10.27 -16.36 14.84
C ALA A 43 -10.47 -16.18 13.32
N LEU A 44 -9.49 -16.60 12.53
CA LEU A 44 -9.58 -16.61 11.07
C LEU A 44 -10.57 -17.68 10.59
N ASN A 45 -10.59 -18.84 11.24
CA ASN A 45 -11.43 -19.96 10.87
C ASN A 45 -12.93 -19.70 11.07
N ILE A 46 -13.32 -18.92 12.09
CA ILE A 46 -14.72 -18.53 12.33
C ILE A 46 -15.33 -17.85 11.09
N GLY A 47 -14.54 -17.04 10.38
CA GLY A 47 -14.94 -16.28 9.22
C GLY A 47 -14.15 -16.64 7.96
N ALA A 48 -13.68 -17.88 7.82
CA ALA A 48 -12.68 -18.25 6.81
C ALA A 48 -13.04 -17.79 5.37
N PHE A 49 -14.30 -17.95 4.97
CA PHE A 49 -14.76 -17.50 3.65
C PHE A 49 -14.72 -15.97 3.50
N PHE A 50 -15.18 -15.24 4.51
CA PHE A 50 -15.14 -13.78 4.51
C PHE A 50 -13.70 -13.27 4.49
N ILE A 51 -12.83 -13.82 5.34
CA ILE A 51 -11.41 -13.46 5.38
C ILE A 51 -10.72 -13.79 4.06
N GLY A 52 -11.00 -14.95 3.46
CA GLY A 52 -10.48 -15.31 2.14
C GLY A 52 -10.89 -14.33 1.04
N LEU A 53 -12.14 -13.86 1.07
CA LEU A 53 -12.62 -12.80 0.16
C LEU A 53 -11.87 -11.48 0.40
N VAL A 54 -11.73 -11.04 1.66
CA VAL A 54 -11.01 -9.81 2.02
C VAL A 54 -9.56 -9.86 1.53
N VAL A 55 -8.84 -10.96 1.81
CA VAL A 55 -7.46 -11.15 1.35
C VAL A 55 -7.36 -11.04 -0.17
N SER A 56 -8.23 -11.76 -0.88
CA SER A 56 -8.25 -11.76 -2.35
C SER A 56 -8.55 -10.38 -2.93
N SER A 57 -9.53 -9.67 -2.35
CA SER A 57 -9.94 -8.33 -2.79
C SER A 57 -8.86 -7.28 -2.52
N PHE A 58 -8.23 -7.31 -1.35
CA PHE A 58 -7.15 -6.37 -1.00
C PHE A 58 -5.94 -6.61 -1.89
N TYR A 59 -5.52 -7.87 -2.03
CA TYR A 59 -4.40 -8.22 -2.90
C TYR A 59 -4.64 -7.81 -4.36
N GLY A 60 -5.83 -8.13 -4.90
CA GLY A 60 -6.20 -7.71 -6.26
C GLY A 60 -6.18 -6.19 -6.44
N THR A 61 -6.70 -5.45 -5.45
CA THR A 61 -6.73 -3.98 -5.46
C THR A 61 -5.32 -3.40 -5.42
N ILE A 62 -4.44 -3.94 -4.56
CA ILE A 62 -3.03 -3.53 -4.51
C ILE A 62 -2.37 -3.70 -5.87
N LEU A 63 -2.53 -4.85 -6.53
CA LEU A 63 -1.93 -5.09 -7.84
C LEU A 63 -2.44 -4.10 -8.90
N ILE A 64 -3.75 -3.88 -8.97
CA ILE A 64 -4.36 -2.97 -9.96
C ILE A 64 -3.87 -1.53 -9.75
N GLU A 65 -3.97 -1.03 -8.53
CA GLU A 65 -3.65 0.36 -8.22
C GLU A 65 -2.13 0.62 -8.23
N LEU A 66 -1.33 -0.36 -7.82
CA LEU A 66 0.13 -0.27 -7.92
C LEU A 66 0.59 -0.25 -9.37
N TYR A 67 0.00 -1.06 -10.26
CA TYR A 67 0.27 -0.94 -11.69
C TYR A 67 -0.10 0.44 -12.22
N LYS A 68 -1.32 0.93 -11.94
CA LYS A 68 -1.77 2.27 -12.38
C LYS A 68 -0.83 3.37 -11.89
N LEU A 69 -0.26 3.24 -10.70
CA LEU A 69 0.67 4.24 -10.15
C LEU A 69 1.94 4.41 -10.99
N PHE A 70 2.37 3.36 -11.70
CA PHE A 70 3.59 3.34 -12.53
C PHE A 70 3.34 3.25 -14.04
N ALA A 71 2.12 2.96 -14.47
CA ALA A 71 1.81 2.62 -15.86
C ALA A 71 2.14 3.76 -16.84
N PRO A 72 2.94 3.49 -17.89
CA PRO A 72 3.15 4.46 -18.97
C PRO A 72 1.86 4.64 -19.78
N GLY A 73 1.52 5.88 -20.12
CA GLY A 73 0.34 6.23 -20.92
C GLY A 73 -0.98 6.39 -20.16
N GLU A 74 -1.02 6.02 -18.88
CA GLU A 74 -2.13 6.37 -17.99
C GLU A 74 -1.99 7.83 -17.52
N ASN A 75 -3.13 8.51 -17.35
CA ASN A 75 -3.15 9.81 -16.68
C ASN A 75 -3.07 9.59 -15.17
N ARG A 76 -2.35 10.45 -14.44
CA ARG A 76 -2.26 10.41 -12.96
C ARG A 76 -1.27 9.37 -12.39
N THR A 77 -0.13 9.16 -13.07
CA THR A 77 0.94 8.25 -12.63
C THR A 77 2.17 8.99 -12.13
N ILE A 78 3.08 8.29 -11.44
CA ILE A 78 4.38 8.85 -11.05
C ILE A 78 5.18 9.25 -12.29
N VAL A 79 5.14 8.44 -13.35
CA VAL A 79 5.86 8.72 -14.61
C VAL A 79 5.33 9.99 -15.28
N ASP A 80 4.01 10.14 -15.40
CA ASP A 80 3.39 11.35 -15.95
C ASP A 80 3.69 12.58 -15.08
N PHE A 81 3.68 12.42 -13.75
CA PHE A 81 4.06 13.50 -12.83
C PHE A 81 5.52 13.95 -13.01
N LEU A 82 6.46 13.01 -13.13
CA LEU A 82 7.89 13.31 -13.38
C LEU A 82 8.09 14.03 -14.71
N SER A 83 7.39 13.57 -15.76
CA SER A 83 7.40 14.21 -17.08
C SER A 83 6.90 15.67 -17.00
N LYS A 84 5.75 15.90 -16.36
CA LYS A 84 5.20 17.26 -16.18
C LYS A 84 6.07 18.15 -15.30
N LEU A 85 6.72 17.59 -14.29
CA LEU A 85 7.73 18.29 -13.49
C LEU A 85 8.89 18.77 -14.37
N LYS A 86 9.40 17.90 -15.25
CA LYS A 86 10.50 18.20 -16.16
C LYS A 86 10.14 19.31 -17.14
N THR A 87 8.94 19.25 -17.74
CA THR A 87 8.45 20.29 -18.65
C THR A 87 8.29 21.65 -17.97
N ASN A 88 7.93 21.68 -16.68
CA ASN A 88 7.62 22.91 -15.94
C ASN A 88 8.71 23.31 -14.92
N LEU A 89 9.95 22.83 -15.07
CA LEU A 89 11.05 23.03 -14.11
C LEU A 89 11.22 24.48 -13.67
N LYS A 90 11.18 25.41 -14.64
CA LYS A 90 11.36 26.85 -14.40
C LYS A 90 10.23 27.43 -13.54
N GLN A 91 8.97 27.06 -13.80
CA GLN A 91 7.82 27.58 -13.05
C GLN A 91 7.67 26.94 -11.67
N VAL A 92 8.16 25.72 -11.49
CA VAL A 92 8.07 24.98 -10.23
C VAL A 92 8.90 25.63 -9.11
N ALA A 93 10.07 26.17 -9.47
CA ALA A 93 11.01 26.80 -8.52
C ALA A 93 11.24 25.90 -7.27
N PRO A 94 11.87 24.72 -7.46
CA PRO A 94 12.06 23.74 -6.38
C PRO A 94 12.98 24.30 -5.29
N THR A 95 12.70 23.98 -4.03
CA THR A 95 13.51 24.44 -2.89
C THR A 95 14.06 23.26 -2.10
N ARG A 96 15.20 23.44 -1.43
CA ARG A 96 15.76 22.44 -0.53
C ARG A 96 16.18 23.10 0.78
N TYR A 97 15.95 22.41 1.89
CA TYR A 97 16.47 22.81 3.19
C TYR A 97 17.99 22.65 3.25
N ASN A 98 18.69 23.70 3.67
CA ASN A 98 20.13 23.68 3.86
C ASN A 98 20.45 23.74 5.37
N PHE A 99 20.95 22.62 5.90
CA PHE A 99 21.31 22.47 7.31
C PHE A 99 22.44 23.41 7.77
N ARG A 100 23.27 23.91 6.85
CA ARG A 100 24.39 24.80 7.23
C ARG A 100 23.93 26.21 7.59
N ASN A 101 22.82 26.66 7.02
CA ASN A 101 22.32 28.01 7.22
C ASN A 101 20.87 28.06 7.73
N ASN A 102 20.30 26.89 8.09
CA ASN A 102 18.92 26.71 8.56
C ASN A 102 17.85 27.39 7.69
N LYS A 103 18.11 27.53 6.38
CA LYS A 103 17.21 28.19 5.43
C LYS A 103 16.91 27.29 4.25
N ARG A 104 15.75 27.48 3.64
CA ARG A 104 15.42 26.89 2.33
C ARG A 104 15.95 27.77 1.22
N GLY A 105 16.63 27.15 0.25
CA GLY A 105 17.15 27.82 -0.93
C GLY A 105 16.59 27.18 -2.21
N LEU A 106 16.58 27.96 -3.29
CA LEU A 106 16.26 27.44 -4.61
C LEU A 106 17.31 26.41 -5.03
N VAL A 107 16.84 25.34 -5.65
CA VAL A 107 17.70 24.30 -6.21
C VAL A 107 18.03 24.65 -7.64
N ASN A 108 19.29 24.48 -8.04
CA ASN A 108 19.71 24.61 -9.43
C ASN A 108 18.87 23.67 -10.32
N LEU A 109 18.37 24.21 -11.44
CA LEU A 109 17.46 23.48 -12.34
C LEU A 109 18.09 22.21 -12.93
N GLU A 110 19.36 22.24 -13.32
CA GLU A 110 20.07 21.06 -13.83
C GLU A 110 20.20 19.98 -12.76
N THR A 111 20.42 20.40 -11.51
CA THR A 111 20.48 19.46 -10.38
C THR A 111 19.14 18.78 -10.17
N TYR A 112 18.05 19.55 -10.20
CA TYR A 112 16.71 18.99 -10.03
C TYR A 112 16.29 18.12 -11.23
N GLU A 113 16.69 18.47 -12.44
CA GLU A 113 16.49 17.64 -13.64
C GLU A 113 17.23 16.30 -13.54
N ARG A 114 18.48 16.29 -13.07
CA ARG A 114 19.22 15.04 -12.80
C ARG A 114 18.53 14.17 -11.76
N ILE A 115 17.93 14.77 -10.74
CA ILE A 115 17.15 14.05 -9.72
C ILE A 115 15.94 13.38 -10.37
N ILE A 116 15.16 14.10 -11.18
CA ILE A 116 14.03 13.54 -11.93
C ILE A 116 14.50 12.34 -12.77
N GLY A 117 15.57 12.50 -13.55
CA GLY A 117 16.12 11.43 -14.38
C GLY A 117 16.62 10.22 -13.56
N SER A 118 17.12 10.43 -12.34
CA SER A 118 17.49 9.33 -11.44
C SER A 118 16.28 8.54 -10.94
N HIS A 119 15.16 9.21 -10.71
CA HIS A 119 13.89 8.58 -10.32
C HIS A 119 13.25 7.83 -11.49
N GLU A 120 13.31 8.37 -12.71
CA GLU A 120 12.89 7.66 -13.93
C GLU A 120 13.66 6.34 -14.09
N LYS A 121 14.99 6.38 -13.94
CA LYS A 121 15.84 5.16 -13.96
C LYS A 121 15.52 4.19 -12.83
N LEU A 122 15.12 4.69 -11.66
CA LEU A 122 14.72 3.84 -10.54
C LEU A 122 13.45 3.05 -10.89
N ILE A 123 12.48 3.69 -11.55
CA ILE A 123 11.26 3.04 -12.04
C ILE A 123 11.60 2.03 -13.14
N GLU A 124 12.46 2.41 -14.08
CA GLU A 124 12.89 1.54 -15.19
C GLU A 124 13.52 0.23 -14.70
N ARG A 125 14.33 0.28 -13.64
CA ARG A 125 14.90 -0.91 -12.99
C ARG A 125 13.86 -1.86 -12.40
N LYS A 126 12.62 -1.39 -12.18
CA LYS A 126 11.50 -2.19 -11.68
C LYS A 126 10.52 -2.58 -12.78
N SER A 127 10.81 -2.28 -14.05
CA SER A 127 9.96 -2.58 -15.21
C SER A 127 9.52 -4.04 -15.28
N ALA A 128 10.42 -4.99 -15.01
CA ALA A 128 10.10 -6.42 -15.01
C ALA A 128 8.98 -6.78 -14.02
N VAL A 129 8.99 -6.20 -12.81
CA VAL A 129 7.95 -6.42 -11.81
C VAL A 129 6.65 -5.73 -12.22
N ILE A 130 6.73 -4.51 -12.74
CA ILE A 130 5.57 -3.75 -13.24
C ILE A 130 4.86 -4.54 -14.37
N GLU A 131 5.61 -5.13 -15.29
CA GLU A 131 5.05 -5.95 -16.38
C GLU A 131 4.48 -7.29 -15.88
N LYS A 132 5.04 -7.90 -14.84
CA LYS A 132 4.41 -9.05 -14.17
C LYS A 132 3.05 -8.69 -13.58
N ILE A 133 2.97 -7.57 -12.86
CA ILE A 133 1.71 -7.07 -12.27
C ILE A 133 0.69 -6.77 -13.37
N LYS A 134 1.11 -6.12 -14.45
CA LYS A 134 0.26 -5.87 -15.63
C LYS A 134 -0.29 -7.16 -16.22
N SER A 135 0.57 -8.14 -16.44
CA SER A 135 0.18 -9.44 -17.00
C SER A 135 -0.85 -10.13 -16.11
N LEU A 136 -0.67 -10.08 -14.79
CA LEU A 136 -1.61 -10.63 -13.82
C LEU A 136 -2.94 -9.86 -13.83
N ARG A 137 -2.89 -8.52 -13.83
CA ARG A 137 -4.07 -7.64 -13.95
C ARG A 137 -4.87 -7.96 -15.20
N ASP A 138 -4.23 -8.06 -16.36
CA ASP A 138 -4.90 -8.32 -17.63
C ASP A 138 -5.61 -9.67 -17.61
N LYS A 139 -5.01 -10.69 -16.99
CA LYS A 139 -5.64 -11.99 -16.82
C LYS A 139 -6.83 -11.98 -15.87
N ILE A 140 -6.78 -11.18 -14.80
CA ILE A 140 -7.90 -10.99 -13.87
C ILE A 140 -9.03 -10.19 -14.56
N THR A 141 -8.69 -9.12 -15.27
CA THR A 141 -9.66 -8.14 -15.82
C THR A 141 -10.37 -8.67 -17.05
N HIS A 142 -9.68 -9.42 -17.90
CA HIS A 142 -10.27 -9.98 -19.12
C HIS A 142 -10.94 -11.34 -18.94
N ALA A 143 -11.07 -11.79 -17.68
CA ALA A 143 -11.86 -12.96 -17.31
C ALA A 143 -11.59 -14.15 -18.25
N ASP A 144 -10.30 -14.35 -18.58
CA ASP A 144 -9.86 -15.23 -19.64
C ASP A 144 -10.44 -16.63 -19.37
N LYS A 145 -11.05 -17.32 -20.36
CA LYS A 145 -11.76 -18.59 -20.11
C LYS A 145 -10.88 -19.62 -19.39
N LYS A 146 -9.55 -19.51 -19.58
CA LYS A 146 -8.51 -20.29 -18.88
C LYS A 146 -8.36 -19.93 -17.39
N PHE A 147 -8.60 -18.68 -17.00
CA PHE A 147 -8.61 -18.19 -15.62
C PHE A 147 -9.80 -18.77 -14.84
N PHE A 148 -11.02 -18.72 -15.36
CA PHE A 148 -12.19 -19.30 -14.69
C PHE A 148 -12.04 -20.80 -14.43
N ASN A 149 -11.46 -21.51 -15.39
CA ASN A 149 -11.30 -22.96 -15.28
C ASN A 149 -10.14 -23.38 -14.36
N ASN A 150 -9.15 -22.51 -14.11
CA ASN A 150 -8.03 -22.81 -13.20
C ASN A 150 -7.32 -21.54 -12.68
N PRO A 151 -7.89 -20.85 -11.68
CA PRO A 151 -7.32 -19.61 -11.16
C PRO A 151 -5.94 -19.84 -10.52
N ALA A 152 -5.74 -20.98 -9.83
CA ALA A 152 -4.49 -21.33 -9.15
C ALA A 152 -3.27 -21.38 -10.10
N LYS A 153 -3.45 -21.87 -11.35
CA LYS A 153 -2.37 -21.89 -12.35
C LYS A 153 -1.92 -20.49 -12.79
N VAL A 154 -2.84 -19.53 -12.85
CA VAL A 154 -2.52 -18.15 -13.26
C VAL A 154 -1.74 -17.44 -12.15
N PHE A 155 -2.18 -17.54 -10.90
CA PHE A 155 -1.46 -17.00 -9.75
C PHE A 155 -0.07 -17.62 -9.57
N LYS A 156 0.10 -18.91 -9.89
CA LYS A 156 1.42 -19.56 -9.86
C LYS A 156 2.35 -19.07 -10.97
N LYS A 157 1.81 -18.88 -12.19
CA LYS A 157 2.59 -18.49 -13.38
C LYS A 157 3.02 -17.02 -13.38
N TYR A 158 2.17 -16.13 -12.88
CA TYR A 158 2.43 -14.69 -12.78
C TYR A 158 2.52 -14.26 -11.32
N SER A 159 3.16 -15.09 -10.49
CA SER A 159 3.32 -14.78 -9.07
C SER A 159 4.16 -13.51 -8.92
N VAL A 160 3.63 -12.60 -8.11
CA VAL A 160 4.34 -11.42 -7.62
C VAL A 160 4.55 -11.69 -6.14
N SER A 161 5.78 -11.64 -5.67
CA SER A 161 6.06 -11.87 -4.25
C SER A 161 5.72 -10.66 -3.41
N ASP A 162 5.44 -10.87 -2.12
CA ASP A 162 5.24 -9.76 -1.17
C ASP A 162 6.44 -8.80 -1.17
N THR A 163 7.66 -9.34 -1.30
CA THR A 163 8.89 -8.54 -1.36
C THR A 163 8.95 -7.65 -2.61
N GLU A 164 8.42 -8.12 -3.74
CA GLU A 164 8.32 -7.33 -4.98
C GLU A 164 7.30 -6.19 -4.83
N ILE A 165 6.18 -6.44 -4.13
CA ILE A 165 5.18 -5.42 -3.80
C ILE A 165 5.77 -4.37 -2.85
N ASP A 166 6.40 -4.81 -1.76
CA ASP A 166 7.04 -3.94 -0.77
C ASP A 166 8.09 -3.02 -1.40
N ASP A 167 8.94 -3.59 -2.26
CA ASP A 167 9.97 -2.85 -2.96
C ASP A 167 9.38 -1.77 -3.89
N LEU A 168 8.30 -2.07 -4.63
CA LEU A 168 7.59 -1.08 -5.43
C LEU A 168 6.93 0.02 -4.59
N LEU A 169 6.29 -0.33 -3.47
CA LEU A 169 5.72 0.65 -2.54
C LEU A 169 6.79 1.56 -1.93
N ASN A 170 7.97 1.01 -1.66
CA ASN A 170 9.13 1.76 -1.15
C ASN A 170 9.72 2.69 -2.21
N VAL A 171 9.83 2.23 -3.47
CA VAL A 171 10.25 3.08 -4.59
C VAL A 171 9.27 4.24 -4.78
N ALA A 172 7.96 3.98 -4.77
CA ALA A 172 6.95 5.03 -4.83
C ALA A 172 7.09 6.01 -3.66
N SER A 173 7.20 5.51 -2.43
CA SER A 173 7.36 6.34 -1.22
C SER A 173 8.56 7.26 -1.37
N LYS A 174 9.72 6.70 -1.71
CA LYS A 174 10.96 7.45 -1.88
C LYS A 174 10.83 8.58 -2.90
N ILE A 175 10.26 8.30 -4.08
CA ILE A 175 10.10 9.30 -5.13
C ILE A 175 9.15 10.42 -4.66
N LEU A 176 7.99 10.06 -4.12
CA LEU A 176 6.97 11.04 -3.71
C LEU A 176 7.40 11.88 -2.51
N GLU A 177 8.02 11.29 -1.49
CA GLU A 177 8.59 11.99 -0.33
C GLU A 177 9.65 13.01 -0.78
N PHE A 178 10.52 12.59 -1.69
CA PHE A 178 11.57 13.44 -2.21
C PHE A 178 10.99 14.65 -2.93
N HIS A 179 10.03 14.45 -3.83
CA HIS A 179 9.38 15.57 -4.51
C HIS A 179 8.50 16.41 -3.57
N HIS A 180 7.95 15.83 -2.51
CA HIS A 180 7.23 16.58 -1.48
C HIS A 180 8.14 17.58 -0.77
N ALA A 181 9.31 17.13 -0.32
CA ALA A 181 10.30 17.98 0.34
C ALA A 181 10.70 19.18 -0.53
N TYR A 182 10.73 19.01 -1.85
CA TYR A 182 11.14 20.05 -2.80
C TYR A 182 10.01 20.99 -3.20
N LEU A 183 8.76 20.49 -3.24
CA LEU A 183 7.59 21.25 -3.67
C LEU A 183 6.84 21.92 -2.52
N PHE A 184 6.72 21.28 -1.36
CA PHE A 184 5.86 21.72 -0.25
C PHE A 184 6.60 22.35 0.91
N GLU A 185 7.91 22.52 0.77
CA GLU A 185 8.74 23.15 1.79
C GLU A 185 8.75 22.43 3.14
N SER A 186 8.33 21.17 3.15
CA SER A 186 8.17 20.34 4.34
C SER A 186 8.60 18.91 4.04
N ASP A 187 9.34 18.32 4.98
CA ASP A 187 9.67 16.91 4.91
C ASP A 187 8.43 16.11 5.27
N LEU A 188 8.11 15.12 4.43
CA LEU A 188 7.01 14.19 4.65
C LEU A 188 7.61 12.81 4.78
N THR A 189 7.16 12.07 5.78
CA THR A 189 7.35 10.62 5.83
C THR A 189 6.00 9.97 5.60
N ILE A 190 5.86 9.21 4.51
CA ILE A 190 4.62 8.54 4.13
C ILE A 190 4.53 7.24 4.94
N LYS A 191 3.94 7.32 6.13
CA LYS A 191 3.73 6.19 7.04
C LYS A 191 2.25 6.05 7.40
N ILE A 192 1.85 4.81 7.67
CA ILE A 192 0.55 4.51 8.26
C ILE A 192 0.73 4.64 9.77
N HIS A 193 0.01 5.58 10.39
CA HIS A 193 0.23 5.87 11.82
C HIS A 193 -0.59 4.98 12.76
N SER A 194 -1.61 4.29 12.27
CA SER A 194 -2.30 3.19 12.95
C SER A 194 -3.42 2.67 12.05
N SER A 195 -3.62 1.36 11.94
CA SER A 195 -4.84 0.81 11.32
C SER A 195 -5.44 -0.31 12.16
N SER A 196 -6.16 0.10 13.20
CA SER A 196 -6.91 -0.76 14.13
C SER A 196 -8.19 -1.35 13.50
N ASN A 197 -8.13 -1.87 12.27
CA ASN A 197 -9.34 -2.30 11.54
C ASN A 197 -9.49 -3.83 11.55
N ILE A 198 -8.59 -4.58 10.91
CA ILE A 198 -8.68 -6.05 10.92
C ILE A 198 -8.21 -6.66 12.23
N SER A 199 -7.15 -6.14 12.84
CA SER A 199 -6.67 -6.65 14.14
C SER A 199 -7.78 -6.62 15.20
N SER A 200 -8.52 -5.50 15.28
CA SER A 200 -9.66 -5.37 16.18
C SER A 200 -10.79 -6.35 15.85
N LEU A 201 -11.13 -6.53 14.58
CA LEU A 201 -12.15 -7.51 14.16
C LEU A 201 -11.75 -8.94 14.58
N LEU A 202 -10.49 -9.32 14.38
CA LEU A 202 -9.99 -10.65 14.75
C LEU A 202 -9.92 -10.85 16.26
N ILE A 203 -9.58 -9.80 17.03
CA ILE A 203 -9.67 -9.82 18.50
C ILE A 203 -11.11 -10.05 18.95
N TYR A 204 -12.09 -9.34 18.36
CA TYR A 204 -13.51 -9.54 18.69
C TYR A 204 -13.99 -10.93 18.31
N ALA A 205 -13.63 -11.44 17.12
CA ALA A 205 -13.99 -12.80 16.69
C ALA A 205 -13.47 -13.85 17.68
N ARG A 206 -12.21 -13.71 18.12
CA ARG A 206 -11.61 -14.59 19.12
C ARG A 206 -12.27 -14.49 20.48
N ALA A 207 -12.59 -13.28 20.93
CA ALA A 207 -13.28 -13.06 22.20
C ALA A 207 -14.69 -13.66 22.18
N PHE A 208 -15.41 -13.51 21.07
CA PHE A 208 -16.73 -14.11 20.88
C PHE A 208 -16.68 -15.64 20.92
N ASP A 209 -15.75 -16.25 20.21
CA ASP A 209 -15.56 -17.71 20.22
C ASP A 209 -15.28 -18.24 21.62
N ARG A 210 -14.42 -17.54 22.38
CA ARG A 210 -14.15 -17.87 23.78
C ARG A 210 -15.40 -17.77 24.64
N ILE A 211 -16.16 -16.67 24.55
CA ILE A 211 -17.41 -16.50 25.31
C ILE A 211 -18.43 -17.58 24.94
N TRP A 212 -18.53 -17.96 23.66
CA TRP A 212 -19.42 -19.01 23.21
C TRP A 212 -19.01 -20.38 23.74
N HIS A 213 -17.72 -20.71 23.70
CA HIS A 213 -17.18 -21.92 24.31
C HIS A 213 -17.37 -21.93 25.83
N ASP A 214 -17.13 -20.81 26.51
CA ASP A 214 -17.33 -20.68 27.95
C ASP A 214 -18.82 -20.80 28.33
N ASN A 215 -19.74 -20.28 27.52
CA ASN A 215 -21.19 -20.43 27.72
C ASN A 215 -21.69 -21.85 27.42
N SER A 216 -21.16 -22.51 26.38
CA SER A 216 -21.48 -23.91 26.10
C SER A 216 -20.91 -24.83 27.19
N LEU A 217 -19.73 -24.50 27.72
CA LEU A 217 -19.14 -25.13 28.90
C LEU A 217 -19.89 -24.78 30.18
N ASN A 218 -20.52 -23.62 30.33
CA ASN A 218 -21.36 -23.27 31.49
C ASN A 218 -22.70 -24.00 31.49
N ASN A 219 -23.25 -24.33 30.30
CA ASN A 219 -24.36 -25.27 30.19
C ASN A 219 -23.95 -26.70 30.58
N ILE A 220 -22.66 -27.04 30.47
CA ILE A 220 -22.06 -28.31 30.98
C ILE A 220 -21.65 -28.17 32.46
N LYS A 221 -21.30 -26.96 32.92
CA LYS A 221 -20.83 -26.60 34.27
C LYS A 221 -21.93 -25.95 35.12
N LYS A 222 -23.11 -26.58 35.14
CA LYS A 222 -23.88 -26.66 36.40
C LYS A 222 -23.09 -27.36 37.53
N TYR A 223 -21.90 -27.88 37.23
CA TYR A 223 -20.90 -28.32 38.19
C TYR A 223 -19.61 -27.51 38.08
N LYS A 224 -19.45 -26.58 39.02
CA LYS A 224 -18.21 -25.99 39.58
C LYS A 224 -17.18 -25.43 38.58
N TYR A 225 -16.93 -24.13 38.62
CA TYR A 225 -15.93 -23.50 39.49
C TYR A 225 -16.05 -21.97 39.41
N LYS A 226 -15.80 -21.33 40.55
CA LYS A 226 -15.87 -19.87 40.74
C LYS A 226 -14.82 -19.15 39.90
N LEU A 227 -15.23 -17.99 39.39
CA LEU A 227 -14.41 -16.97 38.78
C LEU A 227 -13.34 -16.48 39.77
N ASP A 228 -12.10 -16.93 39.61
CA ASP A 228 -10.96 -16.23 40.19
C ASP A 228 -10.43 -15.22 39.16
N GLU A 229 -10.86 -13.99 39.39
CA GLU A 229 -10.04 -12.76 39.43
C GLU A 229 -9.07 -12.47 38.27
N TYR A 230 -9.46 -11.49 37.43
CA TYR A 230 -8.51 -10.49 36.94
C TYR A 230 -9.08 -9.10 37.22
N LYS A 231 -8.46 -8.42 38.19
CA LYS A 231 -8.53 -6.96 38.38
C LYS A 231 -7.60 -6.26 37.36
N PRO A 232 -7.91 -5.01 36.97
CA PRO A 232 -7.24 -4.25 35.91
C PRO A 232 -5.75 -3.99 36.16
#